data_AF-A0A2H0BE89-F1
#
_entry.id   AF-A0A2H0BE89-F1
#
_cell.length_a   1.000
_cell.length_b   1.000
_cell.length_c   1.000
_cell.angle_alpha   90.00
_cell.angle_beta   90.00
_cell.angle_gamma   90.00
#
_symmetry.space_group_name_H-M   'P 1'
#
loop_
_entity.id
_entity.type
_entity.pdbx_description
1 polymer ?
#
loop_
_entity_poly.entity_id
_entity_poly.type
_entity_poly.pdbx_seq_one_letter_code
_entity_poly.pdbx_strand_id
1 'polypeptide(L)'
;MENIKDKFNIHLAILVLSIVALILAGFVAYQYKLLNNELMAVENELMAAKEENLTLLARLETANKDNLNLSKLSSYQQTIIDSFQGQIQAIGSTVGTLEKLAQTDPELLKKYSKIFFLSENYVPAKLAQIDNDYVFEGGNNFLIHAEVWPFLKRLLDDARRNDIELLVASAFRSFDTQASLKVGYTVTYGSGANQFSADQGYSEHQLGTSVDFTIPANGAMFSKFESDPAYSWLVENAHKYGFTLSYPKGNAYYKFEPWHWRFVGVALATHLHNENKYFYDLVQREIDVYLIKLFD
;
A
#
# COMPACT_ATOMS: atom_id res chain seq x y z
N MET A 1 -13.04 -130.03 -33.63
CA MET A 1 -13.41 -128.87 -32.79
C MET A 1 -12.39 -127.72 -32.85
N GLU A 2 -11.13 -127.93 -33.27
CA GLU A 2 -10.11 -126.85 -33.35
C GLU A 2 -10.42 -125.75 -34.38
N ASN A 3 -10.83 -126.09 -35.61
CA ASN A 3 -11.02 -125.12 -36.70
C ASN A 3 -12.16 -124.09 -36.48
N ILE A 4 -13.09 -124.38 -35.57
CA ILE A 4 -14.17 -123.45 -35.17
C ILE A 4 -13.70 -122.49 -34.07
N LYS A 5 -12.82 -122.96 -33.16
CA LYS A 5 -12.24 -122.12 -32.10
C LYS A 5 -11.28 -121.07 -32.66
N ASP A 6 -10.47 -121.42 -33.66
CA ASP A 6 -9.52 -120.46 -34.26
C ASP A 6 -10.22 -119.38 -35.08
N LYS A 7 -11.24 -119.73 -35.88
CA LYS A 7 -12.07 -118.73 -36.58
C LYS A 7 -12.83 -117.83 -35.60
N PHE A 8 -13.37 -118.39 -34.52
CA PHE A 8 -14.04 -117.62 -33.46
C PHE A 8 -13.07 -116.64 -32.75
N ASN A 9 -11.85 -117.08 -32.45
CA ASN A 9 -10.81 -116.25 -31.84
C ASN A 9 -10.34 -115.10 -32.76
N ILE A 10 -10.22 -115.35 -34.07
CA ILE A 10 -9.84 -114.32 -35.05
C ILE A 10 -10.97 -113.28 -35.21
N HIS A 11 -12.23 -113.71 -35.31
CA HIS A 11 -13.37 -112.77 -35.37
C HIS A 11 -13.51 -111.95 -34.09
N LEU A 12 -13.26 -112.55 -32.92
CA LEU A 12 -13.26 -111.85 -31.63
C LEU A 12 -12.12 -110.83 -31.55
N ALA A 13 -10.91 -111.17 -32.00
CA ALA A 13 -9.78 -110.24 -32.04
C ALA A 13 -10.03 -109.04 -32.98
N ILE A 14 -10.61 -109.28 -34.16
CA ILE A 14 -10.98 -108.20 -35.10
C ILE A 14 -12.06 -107.30 -34.50
N LEU A 15 -13.05 -107.87 -33.80
CA LEU A 15 -14.09 -107.10 -33.11
C LEU A 15 -13.49 -106.22 -32.01
N VAL A 16 -12.60 -106.76 -31.17
CA VAL A 16 -11.92 -105.98 -30.12
C VAL A 16 -11.07 -104.86 -30.71
N LEU A 17 -10.29 -105.15 -31.76
CA LEU A 17 -9.47 -104.14 -32.44
C LEU A 17 -10.32 -103.03 -33.08
N SER A 18 -11.48 -103.39 -33.64
CA SER A 18 -12.42 -102.43 -34.22
C SER A 18 -13.07 -101.55 -33.15
N ILE A 19 -13.42 -102.11 -31.98
CA ILE A 19 -13.91 -101.35 -30.83
C ILE A 19 -12.84 -100.40 -30.31
N VAL A 20 -11.59 -100.86 -30.15
CA VAL A 20 -10.48 -100.02 -29.71
C VAL A 20 -10.19 -98.90 -30.72
N ALA A 21 -10.22 -99.19 -32.02
CA ALA A 21 -10.06 -98.19 -33.06
C ALA A 21 -11.20 -97.14 -33.04
N LEU A 22 -12.44 -97.57 -32.79
CA LEU A 22 -13.58 -96.66 -32.64
C LEU A 22 -13.45 -95.77 -31.39
N ILE A 23 -13.00 -96.32 -30.27
CA ILE A 23 -12.75 -95.55 -29.04
C ILE A 23 -11.61 -94.53 -29.27
N LEU A 24 -10.51 -94.93 -29.91
CA LEU A 24 -9.40 -94.04 -30.25
C LEU A 24 -9.84 -92.93 -31.22
N ALA A 25 -10.61 -93.26 -32.26
CA ALA A 25 -11.15 -92.27 -33.18
C ALA A 25 -12.10 -91.29 -32.47
N GLY A 26 -12.94 -91.78 -31.57
CA GLY A 26 -13.81 -90.95 -30.73
C GLY A 26 -13.02 -90.03 -29.78
N PHE A 27 -11.95 -90.54 -29.17
CA PHE A 27 -11.06 -89.76 -28.31
C PHE A 27 -10.33 -88.67 -29.10
N VAL A 28 -9.78 -88.98 -30.27
CA VAL A 28 -9.12 -87.98 -31.15
C VAL A 28 -10.12 -86.93 -31.61
N ALA A 29 -11.33 -87.32 -32.02
CA ALA A 29 -12.38 -86.37 -32.40
C ALA A 29 -12.80 -85.47 -31.23
N TYR A 30 -12.87 -86.02 -30.01
CA TYR A 30 -13.16 -85.25 -28.81
C TYR A 30 -12.05 -84.24 -28.49
N GLN A 31 -10.78 -84.66 -28.52
CA GLN A 31 -9.63 -83.78 -28.31
C GLN A 31 -9.54 -82.68 -29.37
N TYR A 32 -9.78 -83.04 -30.64
CA TYR A 32 -9.83 -82.07 -31.73
C TYR A 32 -10.93 -81.02 -31.51
N LYS A 33 -12.13 -81.45 -31.07
CA LYS A 33 -13.22 -80.54 -30.74
C LYS A 33 -12.88 -79.62 -29.56
N LEU A 34 -12.23 -80.15 -28.52
CA LEU A 34 -11.82 -79.36 -27.36
C LEU A 34 -10.80 -78.29 -27.76
N LEU A 35 -9.76 -78.66 -28.51
CA LEU A 35 -8.74 -77.75 -29.00
C LEU A 35 -9.33 -76.66 -29.91
N ASN A 36 -10.26 -77.03 -30.80
CA ASN A 36 -10.91 -76.06 -31.68
C ASN A 36 -11.80 -75.07 -30.90
N ASN A 37 -12.43 -75.53 -29.80
CA ASN A 37 -13.19 -74.64 -28.92
C ASN A 37 -12.26 -73.67 -28.16
N GLU A 38 -11.12 -74.14 -27.66
CA GLU A 38 -10.12 -73.30 -27.00
C GLU A 38 -9.52 -72.27 -27.96
N LEU A 39 -9.17 -72.68 -29.19
CA LEU A 39 -8.65 -71.79 -30.22
C LEU A 39 -9.66 -70.67 -30.54
N MET A 40 -10.93 -71.03 -30.74
CA MET A 40 -12.00 -70.06 -30.97
C MET A 40 -12.16 -69.08 -29.81
N ALA A 41 -12.02 -69.55 -28.55
CA ALA A 41 -12.10 -68.68 -27.38
C ALA A 41 -10.94 -67.67 -27.35
N VAL A 42 -9.71 -68.12 -27.59
CA VAL A 42 -8.52 -67.26 -27.61
C VAL A 42 -8.58 -66.26 -28.77
N GLU A 43 -9.04 -66.67 -29.96
CA GLU A 43 -9.21 -65.78 -31.10
C GLU A 43 -10.23 -64.67 -30.80
N ASN A 44 -11.35 -65.01 -30.15
CA ASN A 44 -12.35 -64.03 -29.73
C ASN A 44 -11.79 -63.04 -28.70
N GLU A 45 -11.06 -63.51 -27.69
CA GLU A 45 -10.40 -62.64 -26.71
C GLU A 45 -9.35 -61.73 -27.35
N LEU A 46 -8.55 -62.26 -28.29
CA LEU A 46 -7.56 -61.47 -29.03
C LEU A 46 -8.22 -60.39 -29.88
N MET A 47 -9.35 -60.69 -30.53
CA MET A 47 -10.09 -59.69 -31.30
C MET A 47 -10.66 -58.59 -30.40
N ALA A 48 -11.27 -58.96 -29.26
CA ALA A 48 -11.78 -58.00 -28.29
C ALA A 48 -10.67 -57.08 -27.75
N ALA A 49 -9.51 -57.65 -27.39
CA ALA A 49 -8.36 -56.89 -26.90
C ALA A 49 -7.77 -55.95 -27.97
N LYS A 50 -7.79 -56.34 -29.25
CA LYS A 50 -7.35 -55.48 -30.36
C LYS A 50 -8.30 -54.31 -30.58
N GLU A 51 -9.61 -54.57 -30.52
CA GLU A 51 -10.62 -53.52 -30.62
C GLU A 51 -10.51 -52.52 -29.46
N GLU A 52 -10.36 -53.01 -28.24
CA GLU A 52 -10.14 -52.16 -27.06
C GLU A 52 -8.88 -51.28 -27.24
N ASN A 53 -7.76 -51.85 -27.67
CA ASN A 53 -6.53 -51.08 -27.92
C ASN A 53 -6.71 -49.99 -28.98
N LEU A 54 -7.44 -50.26 -30.06
CA LEU A 54 -7.74 -49.26 -31.09
C LEU A 54 -8.56 -48.10 -30.50
N THR A 55 -9.54 -48.40 -29.65
CA THR A 55 -10.31 -47.34 -28.97
C THR A 55 -9.45 -46.55 -28.00
N LEU A 56 -8.52 -47.20 -27.30
CA LEU A 56 -7.61 -46.56 -26.36
C LEU A 56 -6.65 -45.59 -27.06
N LEU A 57 -6.11 -46.00 -28.22
CA LEU A 57 -5.24 -45.15 -29.04
C LEU A 57 -5.99 -43.91 -29.56
N ALA A 58 -7.22 -44.07 -30.03
CA ALA A 58 -8.04 -42.94 -30.48
C ALA A 58 -8.35 -41.95 -29.34
N ARG A 59 -8.63 -42.47 -28.12
CA ARG A 59 -8.81 -41.64 -26.92
C ARG A 59 -7.53 -40.91 -26.52
N LEU A 60 -6.39 -41.59 -26.58
CA LEU A 60 -5.08 -40.99 -26.26
C LEU A 60 -4.73 -39.85 -27.22
N GLU A 61 -4.97 -40.04 -28.52
CA GLU A 61 -4.73 -38.98 -29.51
C GLU A 61 -5.62 -37.75 -29.25
N THR A 62 -6.88 -37.98 -28.92
CA THR A 62 -7.84 -36.91 -28.59
C THR A 62 -7.39 -36.17 -27.33
N ALA A 63 -7.05 -36.88 -26.25
CA ALA A 63 -6.57 -36.30 -25.02
C ALA A 63 -5.27 -35.48 -25.21
N ASN A 64 -4.37 -35.93 -26.09
CA ASN A 64 -3.15 -35.19 -26.42
C ASN A 64 -3.46 -33.88 -27.17
N LYS A 65 -4.42 -33.89 -28.10
CA LYS A 65 -4.87 -32.66 -28.79
C LYS A 65 -5.50 -31.68 -27.80
N ASP A 66 -6.33 -32.18 -26.89
CA ASP A 66 -6.97 -31.35 -25.86
C ASP A 66 -5.94 -30.73 -24.91
N ASN A 67 -4.94 -31.51 -24.46
CA ASN A 67 -3.86 -31.00 -23.63
C ASN A 67 -3.03 -29.91 -24.34
N LEU A 68 -2.76 -30.08 -25.64
CA LEU A 68 -2.06 -29.05 -26.42
C LEU A 68 -2.89 -27.75 -26.52
N ASN A 69 -4.19 -27.87 -26.73
CA ASN A 69 -5.10 -26.72 -26.79
C ASN A 69 -5.21 -26.03 -25.43
N LEU A 70 -5.32 -26.79 -24.34
CA LEU A 70 -5.32 -26.28 -22.97
C LEU A 70 -4.01 -25.56 -22.64
N SER A 71 -2.87 -26.11 -23.05
CA SER A 71 -1.56 -25.47 -22.87
C SER A 71 -1.48 -24.14 -23.60
N LYS A 72 -1.92 -24.08 -24.87
CA LYS A 72 -1.98 -22.82 -25.64
C LYS A 72 -2.89 -21.78 -24.99
N LEU A 73 -4.06 -22.21 -24.51
CA LEU A 73 -4.99 -21.34 -23.81
C LEU A 73 -4.38 -20.81 -22.51
N SER A 74 -3.71 -21.67 -21.74
CA SER A 74 -3.02 -21.29 -20.51
C SER A 74 -1.90 -20.27 -20.76
N SER A 75 -1.07 -20.46 -21.79
CA SER A 75 -0.04 -19.49 -22.16
C SER A 75 -0.62 -18.14 -22.62
N TYR A 76 -1.73 -18.16 -23.35
CA TYR A 76 -2.45 -16.94 -23.74
C TYR A 76 -3.01 -16.20 -22.53
N GLN A 77 -3.64 -16.93 -21.60
CA GLN A 77 -4.13 -16.38 -20.33
C GLN A 77 -2.99 -15.77 -19.50
N GLN A 78 -1.83 -16.44 -19.43
CA GLN A 78 -0.66 -15.92 -18.72
C GLN A 78 -0.18 -14.60 -19.32
N THR A 79 -0.12 -14.50 -20.66
CA THR A 79 0.28 -13.26 -21.34
C THR A 79 -0.67 -12.09 -21.03
N ILE A 80 -1.97 -12.37 -20.95
CA ILE A 80 -2.98 -11.38 -20.55
C ILE A 80 -2.78 -10.97 -19.08
N ILE A 81 -2.53 -11.93 -18.19
CA ILE A 81 -2.28 -11.67 -16.76
C ILE A 81 -1.04 -10.78 -16.59
N ASP A 82 0.05 -11.09 -17.28
CA ASP A 82 1.31 -10.33 -17.21
C ASP A 82 1.11 -8.90 -17.72
N SER A 83 0.36 -8.72 -18.81
CA SER A 83 -0.02 -7.40 -19.32
C SER A 83 -0.87 -6.61 -18.31
N PHE A 84 -1.84 -7.25 -17.65
CA PHE A 84 -2.63 -6.60 -16.61
C PHE A 84 -1.79 -6.27 -15.38
N GLN A 85 -0.85 -7.12 -14.99
CA GLN A 85 0.05 -6.87 -13.86
C GLN A 85 0.92 -5.62 -14.10
N GLY A 86 1.45 -5.43 -15.31
CA GLY A 86 2.19 -4.22 -15.68
C GLY A 86 1.33 -2.95 -15.63
N GLN A 87 0.09 -3.02 -16.10
CA GLN A 87 -0.86 -1.89 -16.02
C GLN A 87 -1.28 -1.60 -14.57
N ILE A 88 -1.51 -2.63 -13.76
CA ILE A 88 -1.83 -2.50 -12.34
C ILE A 88 -0.68 -1.87 -11.56
N GLN A 89 0.58 -2.19 -11.87
CA GLN A 89 1.74 -1.54 -11.25
C GLN A 89 1.84 -0.05 -11.62
N ALA A 90 1.64 0.30 -12.90
CA ALA A 90 1.63 1.69 -13.33
C ALA A 90 0.48 2.49 -12.68
N ILE A 91 -0.73 1.90 -12.67
CA ILE A 91 -1.89 2.45 -11.97
C ILE A 91 -1.60 2.57 -10.47
N GLY A 92 -0.97 1.58 -9.84
CA GLY A 92 -0.61 1.61 -8.42
C GLY A 92 0.35 2.75 -8.08
N SER A 93 1.31 3.07 -8.95
CA SER A 93 2.22 4.21 -8.76
C SER A 93 1.50 5.56 -8.92
N THR A 94 0.62 5.68 -9.91
CA THR A 94 -0.17 6.89 -10.13
C THR A 94 -1.22 7.07 -9.03
N VAL A 95 -1.89 5.99 -8.63
CA VAL A 95 -2.82 5.95 -7.49
C VAL A 95 -2.07 6.28 -6.21
N GLY A 96 -0.86 5.77 -5.97
CA GLY A 96 -0.07 6.16 -4.78
C GLY A 96 0.28 7.65 -4.74
N THR A 97 0.54 8.27 -5.90
CA THR A 97 0.77 9.72 -5.99
C THR A 97 -0.52 10.51 -5.79
N LEU A 98 -1.61 10.08 -6.42
CA LEU A 98 -2.93 10.68 -6.28
C LEU A 98 -3.52 10.47 -4.87
N GLU A 99 -3.19 9.36 -4.22
CA GLU A 99 -3.59 9.01 -2.87
C GLU A 99 -2.80 9.85 -1.87
N LYS A 100 -1.49 10.05 -2.05
CA LYS A 100 -0.73 11.05 -1.27
C LYS A 100 -1.32 12.46 -1.44
N LEU A 101 -1.70 12.85 -2.65
CA LEU A 101 -2.32 14.14 -2.96
C LEU A 101 -3.78 14.27 -2.50
N ALA A 102 -4.53 13.16 -2.40
CA ALA A 102 -5.91 13.12 -1.92
C ALA A 102 -6.00 12.98 -0.40
N GLN A 103 -5.03 12.32 0.23
CA GLN A 103 -4.87 12.24 1.68
C GLN A 103 -4.30 13.55 2.25
N THR A 104 -3.50 14.28 1.47
CA THR A 104 -3.17 15.68 1.79
C THR A 104 -4.41 16.51 1.50
N ASP A 105 -5.05 17.02 2.55
CA ASP A 105 -6.28 17.81 2.46
C ASP A 105 -6.19 18.83 1.28
N PRO A 106 -7.06 18.73 0.25
CA PRO A 106 -7.05 19.66 -0.88
C PRO A 106 -7.19 21.11 -0.45
N GLU A 107 -7.78 21.36 0.72
CA GLU A 107 -7.74 22.67 1.34
C GLU A 107 -6.35 22.98 1.91
N LEU A 108 -5.67 22.07 2.63
CA LEU A 108 -4.29 22.24 3.09
C LEU A 108 -3.34 22.63 1.94
N LEU A 109 -3.45 21.97 0.77
CA LEU A 109 -2.66 22.32 -0.42
C LEU A 109 -2.95 23.75 -0.92
N LYS A 110 -4.22 24.17 -0.97
CA LYS A 110 -4.61 25.56 -1.32
C LYS A 110 -4.19 26.59 -0.25
N LYS A 111 -4.08 26.16 1.01
CA LYS A 111 -3.72 26.96 2.18
C LYS A 111 -2.22 27.12 2.39
N TYR A 112 -1.41 26.30 1.71
CA TYR A 112 0.01 26.57 1.50
C TYR A 112 0.27 27.76 0.57
N SER A 113 -0.74 28.57 0.26
CA SER A 113 -0.58 29.79 -0.51
C SER A 113 -0.36 31.03 0.34
N LYS A 114 0.32 32.03 -0.25
CA LYS A 114 0.69 33.30 0.41
C LYS A 114 -0.51 34.11 0.91
N ILE A 115 -1.67 33.97 0.28
CA ILE A 115 -2.85 34.81 0.53
C ILE A 115 -4.09 33.93 0.39
N PHE A 116 -4.66 33.49 1.52
CA PHE A 116 -5.94 32.79 1.48
C PHE A 116 -6.75 32.98 2.76
N PHE A 117 -8.08 33.03 2.59
CA PHE A 117 -9.06 33.02 3.66
C PHE A 117 -9.47 31.58 3.98
N LEU A 118 -9.25 31.14 5.22
CA LEU A 118 -9.70 29.88 5.78
C LEU A 118 -11.17 29.99 6.14
N SER A 119 -11.94 28.98 5.72
CA SER A 119 -13.32 28.83 6.15
C SER A 119 -13.42 28.83 7.67
N GLU A 120 -14.51 29.38 8.20
CA GLU A 120 -14.84 29.33 9.62
C GLU A 120 -14.94 27.90 10.17
N ASN A 121 -15.31 26.95 9.31
CA ASN A 121 -15.48 25.55 9.68
C ASN A 121 -14.20 24.72 9.48
N TYR A 122 -13.12 25.32 8.98
CA TYR A 122 -11.92 24.54 8.76
C TYR A 122 -11.21 24.20 10.08
N VAL A 123 -11.03 22.91 10.27
CA VAL A 123 -10.20 22.27 11.30
C VAL A 123 -9.41 21.16 10.61
N PRO A 124 -8.10 20.99 10.91
CA PRO A 124 -7.33 19.88 10.39
C PRO A 124 -8.01 18.54 10.64
N ALA A 125 -8.01 17.66 9.64
CA ALA A 125 -8.69 16.37 9.72
C ALA A 125 -8.23 15.50 10.90
N LYS A 126 -6.95 15.66 11.30
CA LYS A 126 -6.38 15.02 12.48
C LYS A 126 -5.50 16.01 13.25
N LEU A 127 -5.79 16.16 14.53
CA LEU A 127 -4.98 16.89 15.50
C LEU A 127 -4.39 15.90 16.51
N ALA A 128 -3.15 16.13 16.89
CA ALA A 128 -2.46 15.45 17.98
C ALA A 128 -2.21 16.46 19.12
N GLN A 129 -2.27 15.96 20.35
CA GLN A 129 -1.91 16.73 21.54
C GLN A 129 -0.38 16.81 21.64
N ILE A 130 0.16 18.01 21.87
CA ILE A 130 1.57 18.21 22.22
C ILE A 130 1.75 17.76 23.68
N ASP A 131 2.77 16.95 23.95
CA ASP A 131 3.03 16.44 25.30
C ASP A 131 3.28 17.58 26.29
N ASN A 132 2.80 17.41 27.53
CA ASN A 132 2.87 18.44 28.57
C ASN A 132 4.31 18.88 28.90
N ASP A 133 5.30 18.01 28.66
CA ASP A 133 6.72 18.32 28.90
C ASP A 133 7.29 19.35 27.92
N TYR A 134 6.54 19.73 26.88
CA TYR A 134 6.97 20.69 25.87
C TYR A 134 6.14 21.98 25.84
N VAL A 135 5.14 22.12 26.70
CA VAL A 135 4.23 23.27 26.67
C VAL A 135 4.49 24.21 27.83
N PHE A 136 4.20 25.49 27.61
CA PHE A 136 4.26 26.49 28.67
C PHE A 136 3.05 26.36 29.61
N GLU A 137 3.29 26.39 30.93
CA GLU A 137 2.24 26.25 31.94
C GLU A 137 1.19 27.37 31.84
N GLY A 138 -0.09 27.01 32.00
CA GLY A 138 -1.22 27.94 31.96
C GLY A 138 -1.82 28.21 30.59
N GLY A 139 -1.29 27.59 29.52
CA GLY A 139 -1.94 27.54 28.21
C GLY A 139 -3.03 26.46 28.13
N ASN A 140 -3.99 26.67 27.23
CA ASN A 140 -5.05 25.69 26.94
C ASN A 140 -4.98 25.27 25.47
N ASN A 141 -5.30 24.01 25.17
CA ASN A 141 -5.51 23.48 23.82
C ASN A 141 -4.25 23.45 22.91
N PHE A 142 -3.17 22.81 23.38
CA PHE A 142 -1.94 22.58 22.60
C PHE A 142 -2.11 21.44 21.59
N LEU A 143 -2.88 21.69 20.54
CA LEU A 143 -3.09 20.77 19.44
C LEU A 143 -2.21 21.16 18.24
N ILE A 144 -1.73 20.17 17.50
CA ILE A 144 -1.01 20.36 16.24
C ILE A 144 -1.48 19.33 15.22
N HIS A 145 -1.34 19.61 13.93
CA HIS A 145 -1.64 18.65 12.87
C HIS A 145 -0.88 17.34 13.13
N ALA A 146 -1.59 16.21 13.12
CA ALA A 146 -1.02 14.93 13.57
C ALA A 146 0.25 14.52 12.81
N GLU A 147 0.30 14.76 11.50
CA GLU A 147 1.49 14.51 10.66
C GLU A 147 2.67 15.46 10.95
N VAL A 148 2.43 16.64 11.55
CA VAL A 148 3.50 17.59 11.92
C VAL A 148 4.10 17.23 13.28
N TRP A 149 3.34 16.59 14.16
CA TRP A 149 3.77 16.28 15.53
C TRP A 149 5.14 15.56 15.60
N PRO A 150 5.43 14.51 14.82
CA PRO A 150 6.73 13.85 14.86
C PRO A 150 7.91 14.76 14.49
N PHE A 151 7.69 15.75 13.62
CA PHE A 151 8.71 16.72 13.24
C PHE A 151 8.96 17.74 14.36
N LEU A 152 7.87 18.27 14.93
CA LEU A 152 7.95 19.19 16.07
C LEU A 152 8.63 18.52 17.27
N LYS A 153 8.24 17.28 17.58
CA LYS A 153 8.82 16.53 18.70
C LYS A 153 10.33 16.37 18.54
N ARG A 154 10.81 15.99 17.35
CA ARG A 154 12.25 15.90 17.06
C ARG A 154 12.96 17.24 17.23
N LEU A 155 12.37 18.34 16.75
CA LEU A 155 12.92 19.68 16.95
C LEU A 155 13.10 20.00 18.45
N LEU A 156 12.08 19.73 19.25
CA LEU A 156 12.09 20.00 20.69
C LEU A 156 13.05 19.09 21.45
N ASP A 157 13.09 17.80 21.11
CA ASP A 157 14.05 16.83 21.66
C ASP A 157 15.49 17.28 21.39
N ASP A 158 15.78 17.69 20.15
CA ASP A 158 17.11 18.14 19.75
C ASP A 158 17.49 19.47 20.40
N ALA A 159 16.57 20.42 20.52
CA ALA A 159 16.80 21.66 21.27
C ALA A 159 17.24 21.34 22.71
N ARG A 160 16.48 20.48 23.40
CA ARG A 160 16.78 20.05 24.77
C ARG A 160 18.14 19.35 24.88
N ARG A 161 18.52 18.52 23.89
CA ARG A 161 19.85 17.87 23.84
C ARG A 161 21.01 18.86 23.65
N ASN A 162 20.74 20.06 23.14
CA ASN A 162 21.72 21.14 22.98
C ASN A 162 21.62 22.17 24.11
N ASP A 163 21.02 21.81 25.26
CA ASP A 163 20.80 22.69 26.41
C ASP A 163 20.00 23.96 26.07
N ILE A 164 19.14 23.89 25.03
CA ILE A 164 18.22 24.95 24.64
C ILE A 164 16.85 24.67 25.24
N GLU A 165 16.42 25.51 26.17
CA GLU A 165 15.08 25.45 26.75
C GLU A 165 14.07 26.09 25.81
N LEU A 166 13.30 25.25 25.11
CA LEU A 166 12.28 25.68 24.15
C LEU A 166 10.93 25.06 24.51
N LEU A 167 9.91 25.90 24.65
CA LEU A 167 8.54 25.50 24.97
C LEU A 167 7.56 26.03 23.93
N VAL A 168 6.43 25.35 23.77
CA VAL A 168 5.30 25.80 22.95
C VAL A 168 4.35 26.63 23.80
N ALA A 169 4.11 27.87 23.39
CA ALA A 169 3.17 28.80 24.02
C ALA A 169 1.80 28.83 23.33
N SER A 170 1.76 28.56 22.02
CA SER A 170 0.52 28.50 21.24
C SER A 170 0.72 27.62 20.00
N ALA A 171 -0.33 26.93 19.57
CA ALA A 171 -0.33 26.03 18.41
C ALA A 171 -1.65 26.17 17.65
N PHE A 172 -2.40 25.09 17.38
CA PHE A 172 -3.67 25.18 16.66
C PHE A 172 -4.67 26.12 17.35
N ARG A 173 -5.23 27.05 16.56
CA ARG A 173 -6.31 27.94 16.98
C ARG A 173 -7.46 27.85 15.99
N SER A 174 -8.65 27.47 16.47
CA SER A 174 -9.85 27.43 15.62
C SER A 174 -10.28 28.84 15.20
N PHE A 175 -11.12 28.94 14.17
CA PHE A 175 -11.68 30.21 13.72
C PHE A 175 -12.42 30.95 14.84
N ASP A 176 -13.26 30.27 15.62
CA ASP A 176 -14.00 30.88 16.74
C ASP A 176 -13.10 31.38 17.86
N THR A 177 -12.00 30.66 18.12
CA THR A 177 -10.97 31.09 19.07
C THR A 177 -10.30 32.37 18.56
N GLN A 178 -9.98 32.41 17.26
CA GLN A 178 -9.39 33.59 16.61
C GLN A 178 -10.36 34.78 16.59
N ALA A 179 -11.65 34.54 16.35
CA ALA A 179 -12.71 35.53 16.40
C ALA A 179 -12.83 36.15 17.80
N SER A 180 -12.82 35.32 18.84
CA SER A 180 -12.88 35.75 20.24
C SER A 180 -11.66 36.58 20.64
N LEU A 181 -10.45 36.16 20.25
CA LEU A 181 -9.21 36.91 20.46
C LEU A 181 -9.25 38.27 19.75
N LYS A 182 -9.69 38.30 18.50
CA LYS A 182 -9.78 39.54 17.71
C LYS A 182 -10.78 40.52 18.31
N VAL A 183 -11.95 40.06 18.79
CA VAL A 183 -12.90 40.92 19.51
C VAL A 183 -12.24 41.51 20.75
N GLY A 184 -11.51 40.72 21.53
CA GLY A 184 -10.72 41.20 22.67
C GLY A 184 -9.69 42.25 22.29
N TYR A 185 -8.84 41.98 21.29
CA TYR A 185 -7.81 42.91 20.84
C TYR A 185 -8.36 44.17 20.17
N THR A 186 -9.47 44.08 19.45
CA THR A 186 -10.11 45.27 18.83
C THR A 186 -10.69 46.18 19.91
N VAL A 187 -11.25 45.60 20.98
CA VAL A 187 -11.72 46.36 22.15
C VAL A 187 -10.56 47.03 22.89
N THR A 188 -9.40 46.37 22.99
CA THR A 188 -8.23 46.90 23.73
C THR A 188 -7.35 47.86 22.91
N TYR A 189 -7.16 47.60 21.61
CA TYR A 189 -6.14 48.26 20.76
C TYR A 189 -6.72 48.95 19.51
N GLY A 190 -8.04 48.90 19.29
CA GLY A 190 -8.69 49.54 18.13
C GLY A 190 -8.24 48.96 16.78
N SER A 191 -8.25 49.80 15.73
CA SER A 191 -7.86 49.38 14.36
C SER A 191 -6.40 48.95 14.19
N GLY A 192 -5.53 49.23 15.17
CA GLY A 192 -4.15 48.76 15.20
C GLY A 192 -4.01 47.24 15.42
N ALA A 193 -5.08 46.58 15.89
CA ALA A 193 -5.10 45.13 16.12
C ALA A 193 -4.79 44.31 14.86
N ASN A 194 -5.15 44.79 13.67
CA ASN A 194 -4.91 44.09 12.40
C ASN A 194 -3.42 43.95 12.04
N GLN A 195 -2.52 44.68 12.70
CA GLN A 195 -1.07 44.59 12.46
C GLN A 195 -0.37 43.44 13.22
N PHE A 196 -1.03 42.86 14.23
CA PHE A 196 -0.46 41.82 15.10
C PHE A 196 -1.47 40.72 15.48
N SER A 197 -2.72 40.85 15.06
CA SER A 197 -3.74 39.82 15.17
C SER A 197 -4.36 39.62 13.80
N ALA A 198 -4.08 38.48 13.17
CA ALA A 198 -4.69 38.12 11.90
C ALA A 198 -6.22 38.14 12.00
N ASP A 199 -6.87 38.60 10.92
CA ASP A 199 -8.29 38.45 10.72
C ASP A 199 -8.67 36.96 10.85
N GLN A 200 -9.87 36.69 11.39
CA GLN A 200 -10.40 35.33 11.39
C GLN A 200 -10.36 34.76 9.98
N GLY A 201 -9.86 33.54 9.83
CA GLY A 201 -9.60 32.94 8.54
C GLY A 201 -8.22 33.26 7.93
N TYR A 202 -7.41 34.16 8.49
CA TYR A 202 -6.08 34.47 7.93
C TYR A 202 -4.91 34.03 8.83
N SER A 203 -5.21 33.45 10.00
CA SER A 203 -4.19 32.97 10.95
C SER A 203 -3.59 31.64 10.51
N GLU A 204 -2.26 31.57 10.37
CA GLU A 204 -1.56 30.30 10.07
C GLU A 204 -1.80 29.24 11.16
N HIS A 205 -2.11 29.63 12.40
CA HIS A 205 -2.43 28.71 13.48
C HIS A 205 -3.65 27.85 13.18
N GLN A 206 -4.60 28.34 12.39
CA GLN A 206 -5.80 27.55 12.04
C GLN A 206 -5.44 26.39 11.10
N LEU A 207 -4.27 26.39 10.45
CA LEU A 207 -3.73 25.24 9.72
C LEU A 207 -3.31 24.09 10.63
N GLY A 208 -3.07 24.36 11.92
CA GLY A 208 -2.44 23.40 12.83
C GLY A 208 -1.00 23.07 12.46
N THR A 209 -0.36 23.85 11.59
CA THR A 209 1.05 23.66 11.15
C THR A 209 1.99 24.72 11.70
N SER A 210 1.47 25.71 12.44
CA SER A 210 2.27 26.79 13.04
C SER A 210 2.25 26.72 14.56
N VAL A 211 3.37 27.12 15.15
CA VAL A 211 3.61 27.13 16.59
C VAL A 211 4.25 28.45 17.00
N ASP A 212 3.84 28.96 18.15
CA ASP A 212 4.51 30.05 18.84
C ASP A 212 5.39 29.45 19.93
N PHE A 213 6.69 29.67 19.83
CA PHE A 213 7.66 29.24 20.83
C PHE A 213 7.88 30.29 21.93
N THR A 214 8.24 29.81 23.12
CA THR A 214 8.69 30.65 24.23
C THR A 214 9.80 29.94 25.00
N ILE A 215 10.32 30.63 26.01
CA ILE A 215 11.26 30.11 27.00
C ILE A 215 10.64 30.25 28.41
N PRO A 216 11.04 29.44 29.40
CA PRO A 216 10.52 29.54 30.76
C PRO A 216 10.59 30.96 31.35
N ALA A 217 11.69 31.69 31.07
CA ALA A 217 11.94 33.03 31.62
C ALA A 217 11.03 34.14 31.06
N ASN A 218 10.45 33.98 29.87
CA ASN A 218 9.64 35.02 29.21
C ASN A 218 8.13 34.88 29.44
N GLY A 219 7.69 33.71 29.93
CA GLY A 219 6.28 33.39 30.03
C GLY A 219 5.51 33.55 28.72
N ALA A 220 4.24 33.99 28.79
CA ALA A 220 3.39 34.22 27.63
C ALA A 220 3.59 35.59 26.94
N MET A 221 4.53 36.43 27.39
CA MET A 221 4.66 37.79 26.88
C MET A 221 5.53 37.93 25.63
N PHE A 222 6.19 36.85 25.16
CA PHE A 222 7.07 36.76 23.97
C PHE A 222 8.19 37.82 23.83
N SER A 223 8.18 38.86 24.66
CA SER A 223 9.16 39.92 24.74
C SER A 223 10.51 39.32 25.09
N LYS A 224 11.56 39.69 24.35
CA LYS A 224 12.94 39.21 24.49
C LYS A 224 13.23 37.81 23.93
N PHE A 225 12.27 37.13 23.29
CA PHE A 225 12.56 35.83 22.67
C PHE A 225 13.67 35.93 21.61
N GLU A 226 13.69 37.01 20.80
CA GLU A 226 14.75 37.24 19.81
C GLU A 226 16.18 37.24 20.40
N SER A 227 16.35 37.78 21.61
CA SER A 227 17.67 37.90 22.24
C SER A 227 18.13 36.63 22.96
N ASP A 228 17.27 35.62 23.05
CA ASP A 228 17.56 34.38 23.74
C ASP A 228 18.31 33.38 22.82
N PRO A 229 19.24 32.57 23.34
CA PRO A 229 19.89 31.51 22.58
C PRO A 229 18.93 30.57 21.84
N ALA A 230 17.72 30.37 22.36
CA ALA A 230 16.70 29.54 21.72
C ALA A 230 16.29 30.06 20.34
N TYR A 231 16.18 31.38 20.15
CA TYR A 231 15.86 31.96 18.85
C TYR A 231 17.01 31.75 17.86
N SER A 232 18.26 32.00 18.26
CA SER A 232 19.43 31.75 17.41
C SER A 232 19.52 30.27 16.99
N TRP A 233 19.27 29.35 17.93
CA TRP A 233 19.26 27.93 17.64
C TRP A 233 18.17 27.57 16.61
N LEU A 234 16.96 28.13 16.73
CA LEU A 234 15.89 27.92 15.75
C LEU A 234 16.26 28.42 14.36
N VAL A 235 16.84 29.62 14.23
CA VAL A 235 17.29 30.17 12.94
C VAL A 235 18.27 29.24 12.23
N GLU A 236 19.14 28.58 12.98
CA GLU A 236 20.15 27.66 12.44
C GLU A 236 19.64 26.22 12.23
N ASN A 237 18.61 25.78 12.95
CA ASN A 237 18.26 24.35 13.04
C ASN A 237 16.83 24.00 12.65
N ALA A 238 15.86 24.92 12.73
CA ALA A 238 14.45 24.62 12.52
C ALA A 238 14.16 24.00 11.14
N HIS A 239 14.90 24.43 10.11
CA HIS A 239 14.75 23.94 8.75
C HIS A 239 14.98 22.43 8.61
N LYS A 240 15.86 21.85 9.45
CA LYS A 240 16.17 20.40 9.48
C LYS A 240 14.95 19.56 9.85
N TYR A 241 13.97 20.19 10.51
CA TYR A 241 12.71 19.58 10.94
C TYR A 241 11.51 20.10 10.13
N GLY A 242 11.75 20.87 9.07
CA GLY A 242 10.69 21.39 8.22
C GLY A 242 10.03 22.68 8.72
N PHE A 243 10.59 23.35 9.72
CA PHE A 243 10.07 24.62 10.23
C PHE A 243 10.83 25.83 9.67
N THR A 244 10.11 26.92 9.40
CA THR A 244 10.66 28.22 8.98
C THR A 244 10.04 29.35 9.79
N LEU A 245 10.78 30.44 9.98
CA LEU A 245 10.26 31.68 10.53
C LEU A 245 9.28 32.30 9.53
N SER A 246 8.01 32.45 9.93
CA SER A 246 6.98 32.97 9.03
C SER A 246 7.10 34.48 8.84
N TYR A 247 7.34 35.22 9.93
CA TYR A 247 7.34 36.69 9.92
C TYR A 247 8.70 37.26 10.33
N PRO A 248 9.70 37.26 9.42
CA PRO A 248 11.01 37.87 9.67
C PRO A 248 10.95 39.41 9.70
N LYS A 249 12.05 40.03 10.14
CA LYS A 249 12.21 41.48 10.06
C LYS A 249 12.11 41.95 8.61
N GLY A 250 11.32 43.00 8.38
CA GLY A 250 11.09 43.56 7.04
C GLY A 250 10.07 42.80 6.20
N ASN A 251 9.33 41.83 6.77
CA ASN A 251 8.17 41.22 6.11
C ASN A 251 7.15 42.31 5.73
N ALA A 252 6.62 42.23 4.50
CA ALA A 252 5.70 43.24 3.95
C ALA A 252 4.25 43.11 4.45
N TYR A 253 3.89 41.97 5.02
CA TYR A 253 2.52 41.59 5.38
C TYR A 253 2.29 41.65 6.90
N TYR A 254 3.25 41.18 7.69
CA TYR A 254 3.14 41.09 9.15
C TYR A 254 4.35 41.70 9.83
N LYS A 255 4.17 42.13 11.09
CA LYS A 255 5.28 42.56 11.93
C LYS A 255 6.21 41.39 12.24
N PHE A 256 7.44 41.72 12.63
CA PHE A 256 8.41 40.72 13.05
C PHE A 256 7.90 39.96 14.29
N GLU A 257 7.79 38.64 14.16
CA GLU A 257 7.37 37.73 15.24
C GLU A 257 8.43 36.62 15.41
N PRO A 258 9.48 36.85 16.21
CA PRO A 258 10.58 35.89 16.37
C PRO A 258 10.12 34.53 16.94
N TRP A 259 8.97 34.50 17.59
CA TRP A 259 8.37 33.31 18.18
C TRP A 259 7.53 32.48 17.22
N HIS A 260 7.13 33.00 16.05
CA HIS A 260 6.12 32.36 15.18
C HIS A 260 6.75 31.54 14.05
N TRP A 261 6.62 30.22 14.13
CA TRP A 261 7.26 29.27 13.22
C TRP A 261 6.25 28.36 12.55
N ARG A 262 6.40 28.17 11.25
CA ARG A 262 5.51 27.35 10.41
C ARG A 262 6.23 26.13 9.88
N PHE A 263 5.58 24.98 9.99
CA PHE A 263 5.97 23.79 9.26
C PHE A 263 5.63 23.94 7.78
N VAL A 264 6.60 23.69 6.90
CA VAL A 264 6.46 23.72 5.44
C VAL A 264 7.03 22.47 4.75
N GLY A 265 7.39 21.47 5.55
CA GLY A 265 8.11 20.27 5.10
C GLY A 265 9.63 20.48 5.04
N VAL A 266 10.38 19.40 5.28
CA VAL A 266 11.86 19.45 5.40
C VAL A 266 12.49 19.96 4.11
N ALA A 267 12.01 19.50 2.95
CA ALA A 267 12.57 19.88 1.66
C ALA A 267 12.45 21.39 1.38
N LEU A 268 11.27 21.97 1.59
CA LEU A 268 11.05 23.40 1.35
C LEU A 268 11.77 24.25 2.41
N ALA A 269 11.69 23.88 3.69
CA ALA A 269 12.37 24.63 4.74
C ALA A 269 13.89 24.65 4.53
N THR A 270 14.48 23.53 4.10
CA THR A 270 15.91 23.44 3.75
C THR A 270 16.25 24.32 2.56
N HIS A 271 15.41 24.34 1.52
CA HIS A 271 15.60 25.22 0.36
C HIS A 271 15.58 26.71 0.77
N LEU A 272 14.58 27.11 1.57
CA LEU A 272 14.47 28.47 2.10
C LEU A 272 15.71 28.87 2.90
N HIS A 273 16.18 28.00 3.80
CA HIS A 273 17.37 28.24 4.61
C HIS A 273 18.63 28.41 3.75
N ASN A 274 18.87 27.50 2.80
CA ASN A 274 20.06 27.53 1.95
C ASN A 274 20.12 28.77 1.04
N GLU A 275 18.97 29.22 0.55
CA GLU A 275 18.85 30.38 -0.33
C GLU A 275 18.72 31.70 0.45
N ASN A 276 18.71 31.65 1.78
CA ASN A 276 18.45 32.80 2.67
C ASN A 276 17.16 33.54 2.27
N LYS A 277 16.09 32.77 2.00
CA LYS A 277 14.76 33.23 1.64
C LYS A 277 13.75 32.85 2.72
N TYR A 278 12.65 33.58 2.76
CA TYR A 278 11.50 33.27 3.59
C TYR A 278 10.33 32.77 2.75
N PHE A 279 9.36 32.12 3.39
CA PHE A 279 8.20 31.55 2.72
C PHE A 279 7.47 32.58 1.82
N TYR A 280 7.37 33.83 2.29
CA TYR A 280 6.74 34.91 1.56
C TYR A 280 7.56 35.48 0.39
N ASP A 281 8.80 35.02 0.17
CA ASP A 281 9.63 35.44 -0.96
C ASP A 281 9.35 34.61 -2.24
N LEU A 282 9.01 33.32 -2.11
CA LEU A 282 8.86 32.39 -3.24
C LEU A 282 7.51 32.48 -3.94
N VAL A 283 7.40 32.46 -5.27
CA VAL A 283 6.05 32.46 -5.88
C VAL A 283 5.32 31.12 -5.67
N GLN A 284 3.98 31.11 -5.76
CA GLN A 284 3.19 29.91 -5.45
C GLN A 284 3.65 28.66 -6.21
N ARG A 285 3.94 28.82 -7.50
CA ARG A 285 4.40 27.72 -8.36
C ARG A 285 5.69 27.05 -7.86
N GLU A 286 6.56 27.80 -7.20
CA GLU A 286 7.79 27.26 -6.60
C GLU A 286 7.46 26.45 -5.35
N ILE A 287 6.53 26.92 -4.52
CA ILE A 287 6.05 26.22 -3.32
C ILE A 287 5.35 24.90 -3.70
N ASP A 288 4.53 24.92 -4.76
CA ASP A 288 3.72 23.77 -5.19
C ASP A 288 4.55 22.51 -5.50
N VAL A 289 5.81 22.69 -5.94
CA VAL A 289 6.74 21.58 -6.24
C VAL A 289 7.08 20.76 -4.99
N TYR A 290 6.99 21.36 -3.80
CA TYR A 290 7.35 20.73 -2.54
C TYR A 290 6.17 20.05 -1.83
N LEU A 291 4.93 20.30 -2.28
CA LEU A 291 3.72 19.80 -1.60
C LEU A 291 3.65 18.27 -1.51
N ILE A 292 4.18 17.56 -2.51
CA ILE A 292 4.23 16.09 -2.52
C ILE A 292 5.15 15.54 -1.42
N LYS A 293 6.14 16.34 -0.98
CA LYS A 293 7.13 15.98 0.04
C LYS A 293 6.87 16.68 1.37
N LEU A 294 5.63 17.12 1.60
CA LEU A 294 5.32 17.94 2.77
C LEU A 294 5.60 17.22 4.10
N PHE A 295 5.31 15.92 4.15
CA PHE A 295 5.48 15.08 5.34
C PHE A 295 6.54 13.99 5.14
N ASP A 296 7.38 14.11 4.10
CA ASP A 296 8.51 13.21 3.84
C ASP A 296 9.78 13.68 4.58
#